data_AF-A0A964J3J9-F1
#
_entry.id   AF-A0A964J3J9-F1
#
_cell.length_a   1.000
_cell.length_b   1.000
_cell.length_c   1.000
_cell.angle_alpha   90.00
_cell.angle_beta   90.00
_cell.angle_gamma   90.00
#
_symmetry.space_group_name_H-M   'P 1'
#
loop_
_entity.id
_entity.type
_entity.pdbx_description
1 polymer ?
#
loop_
_entity_poly.entity_id
_entity_poly.type
_entity_poly.pdbx_seq_one_letter_code
_entity_poly.pdbx_strand_id
1 'polypeptide(L)' 'MDEARRVMERLERIDALDRATASPADVLREVRGLLDDAEAWVRVEGGDAADDAVTRLREALARDAVPA' A
#
# COMPACT_ATOMS: atom_id res chain seq x y z
N MET A 1 4.20 4.20 17.62
CA MET A 1 5.41 3.33 17.75
C MET A 1 5.19 1.93 17.19
N ASP A 2 3.97 1.37 17.26
CA ASP A 2 3.66 0.05 16.67
C ASP A 2 3.40 0.08 15.16
N GLU A 3 2.88 1.18 14.58
CA GLU A 3 2.66 1.24 13.13
C GLU A 3 3.95 1.28 12.31
N ALA A 4 4.98 2.02 12.75
CA ALA A 4 6.27 2.02 12.06
C ALA A 4 6.85 0.59 11.97
N ARG A 5 6.66 -0.21 13.01
CA ARG A 5 7.07 -1.62 13.03
C ARG A 5 6.21 -2.49 12.11
N ARG A 6 4.88 -2.29 12.06
CA ARG A 6 4.00 -2.97 11.10
C ARG A 6 4.34 -2.65 9.65
N VAL A 7 4.65 -1.39 9.34
CA VAL A 7 5.06 -0.96 8.00
C VAL A 7 6.36 -1.67 7.60
N MET A 8 7.36 -1.70 8.48
CA MET A 8 8.63 -2.39 8.22
C MET A 8 8.44 -3.90 8.03
N GLU A 9 7.66 -4.57 8.88
CA GLU A 9 7.36 -6.01 8.74
C GLU A 9 6.68 -6.35 7.41
N ARG A 10 5.88 -5.42 6.88
CA ARG A 10 5.17 -5.62 5.63
C ARG A 10 6.04 -5.34 4.40
N LEU A 11 6.94 -4.35 4.49
CA LEU A 11 7.96 -4.10 3.47
C LEU A 11 8.92 -5.30 3.34
N GLU A 12 9.39 -5.87 4.44
CA GLU A 12 10.22 -7.09 4.43
C GLU A 12 9.49 -8.27 3.77
N ARG A 13 8.17 -8.36 3.96
CA ARG A 13 7.35 -9.41 3.36
C ARG A 13 7.19 -9.23 1.84
N ILE A 14 7.09 -7.99 1.36
CA ILE A 14 7.07 -7.67 -0.07
C ILE A 14 8.41 -8.02 -0.71
N ASP A 15 9.52 -7.61 -0.09
CA ASP A 15 10.87 -7.94 -0.55
C ASP A 15 11.09 -9.46 -0.63
N ALA A 16 10.56 -10.22 0.34
CA ALA A 16 10.62 -11.67 0.32
C ALA A 16 9.78 -12.29 -0.82
N LEU A 17 8.58 -11.76 -1.09
CA LEU A 17 7.71 -12.22 -2.17
C LEU A 17 8.30 -11.93 -3.55
N ASP A 18 8.88 -10.74 -3.74
CA ASP A 18 9.53 -10.34 -5.00
C ASP A 18 10.73 -11.26 -5.31
N ARG A 19 11.58 -11.50 -4.31
CA ARG A 19 12.71 -12.45 -4.42
C ARG A 19 12.28 -13.89 -4.63
N ALA A 20 11.11 -14.30 -4.13
CA ALA A 20 10.57 -15.63 -4.31
C ALA A 20 9.93 -15.85 -5.69
N THR A 21 9.96 -14.85 -6.59
CA THR A 21 9.23 -14.87 -7.88
C THR A 21 7.74 -15.14 -7.65
N ALA A 22 7.18 -14.63 -6.55
CA ALA A 22 5.78 -14.81 -6.20
C ALA A 22 4.88 -14.28 -7.31
N SER A 23 3.64 -14.79 -7.37
CA SER A 23 2.72 -14.32 -8.39
C SER A 23 2.53 -12.80 -8.25
N PRO A 24 2.44 -12.04 -9.37
CA PRO A 24 2.17 -10.61 -9.31
C PRO A 24 0.94 -10.24 -8.47
N ALA A 25 -0.04 -11.15 -8.38
CA ALA A 25 -1.23 -11.01 -7.55
C ALA A 25 -0.91 -11.01 -6.04
N ASP A 26 0.06 -11.80 -5.60
CA ASP A 26 0.47 -11.87 -4.20
C ASP A 26 1.21 -10.60 -3.75
N VAL A 27 2.08 -10.07 -4.63
CA VAL A 27 2.76 -8.79 -4.39
C VAL A 27 1.74 -7.64 -4.38
N LEU A 28 0.81 -7.60 -5.34
CA LEU A 28 -0.26 -6.59 -5.40
C LEU A 28 -1.15 -6.59 -4.17
N ARG A 29 -1.44 -7.76 -3.59
CA ARG A 29 -2.23 -7.88 -2.36
C ARG A 29 -1.53 -7.20 -1.18
N GLU A 30 -0.22 -7.34 -1.04
CA GLU A 30 0.53 -6.69 0.03
C GLU A 30 0.65 -5.18 -0.20
N VAL A 31 0.88 -4.74 -1.43
CA VAL A 31 0.91 -3.31 -1.80
C VAL A 31 -0.43 -2.62 -1.51
N ARG A 32 -1.55 -3.27 -1.82
CA ARG A 32 -2.89 -2.74 -1.48
C ARG A 32 -3.10 -2.61 0.02
N GLY A 33 -2.63 -3.59 0.80
CA GLY A 33 -2.69 -3.50 2.26
C GLY A 33 -1.86 -2.34 2.84
N LEU A 34 -0.69 -2.06 2.27
CA LEU A 34 0.12 -0.90 2.66
C LEU A 34 -0.57 0.43 2.33
N LEU A 35 -1.27 0.50 1.19
CA LEU A 35 -2.08 1.68 0.89
C LEU A 35 -3.17 1.84 1.94
N ASP A 36 -3.98 0.82 2.21
CA ASP A 36 -5.09 0.92 3.17
C ASP A 36 -4.62 1.40 4.55
N ASP A 37 -3.47 0.89 5.03
CA ASP A 37 -2.82 1.30 6.27
C ASP A 37 -2.40 2.78 6.21
N ALA A 38 -1.79 3.22 5.10
CA ALA A 38 -1.41 4.62 4.91
C ALA A 38 -2.63 5.55 4.86
N GLU A 39 -3.69 5.18 4.15
CA GLU A 39 -4.92 5.99 4.09
C GLU A 39 -5.59 6.10 5.47
N ALA A 40 -5.56 5.02 6.27
CA ALA A 40 -6.10 5.05 7.63
C ALA A 40 -5.32 6.03 8.50
N TRP A 41 -4.00 6.10 8.32
CA TRP A 41 -3.16 7.05 9.02
C TRP A 41 -3.37 8.50 8.58
N VAL A 42 -3.46 8.73 7.27
CA VAL A 42 -3.81 10.05 6.72
C VAL A 42 -5.13 10.56 7.28
N ARG A 43 -6.15 9.70 7.41
CA ARG A 43 -7.45 10.11 7.98
C ARG A 43 -7.38 10.53 9.46
N VAL A 44 -6.39 10.05 10.21
CA VAL A 44 -6.28 10.28 11.66
C VAL A 44 -5.29 11.41 11.97
N GLU A 45 -4.19 11.50 11.22
CA GLU A 45 -3.09 12.45 11.49
C GLU A 45 -2.70 13.34 10.29
N GLY A 46 -3.36 13.18 9.14
CA GLY A 46 -3.03 13.87 7.91
C GLY A 46 -3.64 15.26 7.79
N GLY A 47 -2.83 16.22 7.31
CA GLY A 47 -3.30 17.46 6.69
C GLY A 47 -3.32 17.32 5.16
N ASP A 48 -3.67 18.40 4.45
CA ASP A 48 -3.97 18.43 3.01
C ASP A 48 -3.01 17.62 2.11
N ALA A 49 -1.70 17.65 2.39
CA ALA A 49 -0.69 16.93 1.58
C ALA A 49 -0.83 15.39 1.63
N ALA A 50 -1.36 14.86 2.73
CA ALA A 50 -1.55 13.44 2.93
C ALA A 50 -2.80 12.94 2.19
N ASP A 51 -3.89 13.70 2.21
CA ASP A 51 -5.11 13.42 1.43
C ASP A 51 -4.85 13.44 -0.08
N ASP A 52 -4.01 14.39 -0.52
CA ASP A 52 -3.53 14.50 -1.89
C ASP A 52 -2.75 13.26 -2.35
N ALA A 53 -1.88 12.71 -1.49
CA ALA A 53 -1.11 11.52 -1.79
C ALA A 53 -2.00 10.26 -1.89
N VAL A 54 -2.96 10.12 -0.98
CA VAL A 54 -3.96 9.02 -0.99
C VAL A 54 -4.80 9.07 -2.26
N THR A 55 -5.27 10.26 -2.64
CA THR A 55 -6.08 10.45 -3.85
C THR A 55 -5.31 10.01 -5.10
N ARG A 56 -4.04 10.43 -5.25
CA ARG A 56 -3.20 10.01 -6.38
C ARG A 56 -3.00 8.50 -6.43
N LEU A 57 -2.84 7.83 -5.28
CA LEU A 57 -2.65 6.38 -5.24
C LEU A 57 -3.92 5.61 -5.64
N ARG A 58 -5.09 6.07 -5.19
CA ARG A 58 -6.38 5.50 -5.63
C ARG A 58 -6.60 5.63 -7.13
N GLU A 59 -6.28 6.79 -7.70
CA GLU A 59 -6.37 7.00 -9.15
C GLU A 59 -5.40 6.11 -9.95
N ALA A 60 -4.20 5.87 -9.43
CA ALA A 60 -3.25 4.97 -10.07
C ALA A 60 -3.75 3.52 -10.05
N LEU A 61 -4.26 3.06 -8.91
CA LEU A 61 -4.84 1.71 -8.79
C LEU A 61 -6.10 1.52 -9.63
N ALA A 62 -6.95 2.54 -9.75
CA ALA A 62 -8.13 2.49 -10.59
C ALA A 62 -7.81 2.43 -12.09
N ARG A 63 -6.67 3.00 -12.51
CA ARG A 63 -6.19 2.94 -13.90
C ARG A 63 -5.65 1.56 -14.28
N ASP A 64 -5.09 0.82 -13.33
CA ASP A 64 -4.56 -0.55 -13.53
C ASP A 64 -5.58 -1.65 -13.24
N ALA A 65 -6.78 -1.32 -12.77
CA ALA A 65 -7.88 -2.27 -12.66
C ALA A 65 -8.32 -2.70 -14.07
N VAL A 66 -7.74 -3.78 -14.58
CA VAL A 66 -8.19 -4.44 -15.82
C VAL A 66 -9.68 -4.77 -15.66
N PRO A 67 -10.56 -4.29 -16.56
CA PRO A 67 -11.97 -4.67 -16.52
C PRO A 67 -12.09 -6.18 -16.74
N ALA A 68 -12.89 -6.83 -15.89
CA ALA A 68 -13.18 -8.26 -15.95
C ALA A 68 -13.86 -8.67 -17.27
#